data_AF-A0A7V9B0L6-F1
#
_entry.id   AF-A0A7V9B0L6-F1
#
_cell.length_a   1.000
_cell.length_b   1.000
_cell.length_c   1.000
_cell.angle_alpha   90.00
_cell.angle_beta   90.00
_cell.angle_gamma   90.00
#
_symmetry.space_group_name_H-M   'P 1'
#
loop_
_entity.id
_entity.type
_entity.pdbx_description
1 polymer ?
#
loop_
_entity_poly.entity_id
_entity_poly.type
_entity_poly.pdbx_seq_one_letter_code
_entity_poly.pdbx_strand_id
1 'polypeptide(L)'
;MGIVRRGWRAFFAWYERHYTLNVGIAGGLFLLQLVHLYWLTTDVVVARLTGDSWFDPSGVLEVLIVVVDYTEIPAILGTSLIYVNELRRGRHWKPLLYLVLLNSQWLHIFWITDEFVVGEFGGGESSLPAWLAWIAILIDYLELPVIYDTIKRFITSWHTERLDTFFREELR
;
A
#
# COMPACT_ATOMS: atom_id res chain seq x y z
N MET A 1 9.54 31.18 -7.24
CA MET A 1 9.24 29.99 -8.09
C MET A 1 10.45 29.15 -8.53
N GLY A 2 11.67 29.69 -8.68
CA GLY A 2 12.83 28.93 -9.19
C GLY A 2 13.48 27.91 -8.22
N ILE A 3 13.31 28.07 -6.90
CA ILE A 3 13.90 27.17 -5.89
C ILE A 3 13.11 25.85 -5.82
N VAL A 4 11.77 25.93 -5.77
CA VAL A 4 10.88 24.76 -5.75
C VAL A 4 11.08 23.87 -6.98
N ARG A 5 11.17 24.46 -8.18
CA ARG A 5 11.45 23.71 -9.42
C ARG A 5 12.83 23.05 -9.46
N ARG A 6 13.82 23.59 -8.73
CA ARG A 6 15.15 22.97 -8.61
C ARG A 6 15.12 21.81 -7.62
N GLY A 7 14.50 22.00 -6.45
CA GLY A 7 14.31 20.94 -5.46
C GLY A 7 13.55 19.74 -6.02
N TRP A 8 12.45 19.99 -6.73
CA TRP A 8 11.65 18.94 -7.37
C TRP A 8 12.46 18.11 -8.38
N ARG A 9 13.22 18.78 -9.25
CA ARG A 9 14.08 18.08 -10.22
C ARG A 9 15.18 17.28 -9.54
N ALA A 10 15.80 17.82 -8.50
CA ALA A 10 16.84 17.14 -7.74
C ALA A 10 16.29 15.89 -7.02
N PHE A 11 15.12 16.00 -6.39
CA PHE A 11 14.42 14.87 -5.76
C PHE A 11 14.17 13.75 -6.76
N PHE A 12 13.56 14.06 -7.91
CA PHE A 12 13.27 13.02 -8.90
C PHE A 12 14.53 12.44 -9.57
N ALA A 13 15.57 13.25 -9.75
CA ALA A 13 16.86 12.73 -10.23
C ALA A 13 17.49 11.76 -9.23
N TRP A 14 17.38 12.03 -7.93
CA TRP A 14 17.79 11.10 -6.87
C TRP A 14 16.90 9.86 -6.84
N TYR A 15 15.57 10.03 -6.97
CA TYR A 15 14.59 8.96 -6.95
C TYR A 15 14.81 7.97 -8.09
N GLU A 16 15.07 8.47 -9.31
CA GLU A 16 15.39 7.65 -10.47
C GLU A 16 16.72 6.93 -10.35
N ARG A 17 17.72 7.56 -9.72
CA ARG A 17 19.01 6.91 -9.46
C ARG A 17 18.88 5.71 -8.54
N HIS A 18 17.92 5.74 -7.61
CA HIS A 18 17.66 4.67 -6.65
C HIS A 18 16.34 3.96 -6.94
N TYR A 19 15.91 3.91 -8.21
CA TYR A 19 14.58 3.44 -8.58
C TYR A 19 14.30 2.02 -8.10
N THR A 20 15.19 1.05 -8.35
CA THR A 20 15.02 -0.34 -7.92
C THR A 20 14.87 -0.46 -6.41
N LEU A 21 15.68 0.28 -5.64
CA LEU A 21 15.59 0.31 -4.18
C LEU A 21 14.28 0.93 -3.72
N ASN A 22 13.87 2.06 -4.29
CA ASN A 22 12.62 2.74 -3.94
C ASN A 22 11.39 1.88 -4.23
N VAL A 23 11.35 1.22 -5.40
CA VAL A 23 10.29 0.29 -5.77
C VAL A 23 10.32 -0.96 -4.90
N GLY A 24 11.51 -1.46 -4.54
CA GLY A 24 11.67 -2.60 -3.63
C GLY A 24 11.18 -2.31 -2.21
N ILE A 25 11.52 -1.15 -1.65
CA ILE A 25 11.04 -0.73 -0.32
C ILE A 25 9.52 -0.56 -0.35
N ALA A 26 8.98 0.18 -1.32
CA ALA A 26 7.54 0.38 -1.44
C ALA A 26 6.80 -0.94 -1.66
N GLY A 27 7.31 -1.82 -2.54
CA GLY A 27 6.74 -3.14 -2.79
C GLY A 27 6.83 -4.07 -1.59
N GLY A 28 7.92 -4.02 -0.82
CA GLY A 28 8.09 -4.78 0.41
C GLY A 28 7.11 -4.34 1.50
N LEU A 29 6.96 -3.03 1.70
CA LEU A 29 5.96 -2.48 2.62
C LEU A 29 4.53 -2.81 2.18
N PHE A 30 4.26 -2.74 0.88
CA PHE A 30 2.92 -3.01 0.35
C PHE A 30 2.58 -4.50 0.33
N LEU A 31 3.59 -5.38 0.30
CA LEU A 31 3.40 -6.82 0.52
C LEU A 31 2.95 -7.15 1.94
N LEU A 32 3.32 -6.35 2.94
CA LEU A 32 2.83 -6.54 4.30
C LEU A 32 1.30 -6.37 4.38
N GLN A 33 0.70 -5.61 3.46
CA GLN A 33 -0.76 -5.47 3.36
C GLN A 33 -1.45 -6.79 3.00
N LEU A 34 -0.75 -7.77 2.43
CA LEU A 34 -1.31 -9.13 2.26
C LEU A 34 -1.55 -9.82 3.61
N VAL A 35 -0.76 -9.51 4.63
CA VAL A 35 -0.98 -10.01 6.00
C VAL A 35 -2.23 -9.39 6.57
N HIS A 36 -2.39 -8.08 6.43
CA HIS A 36 -3.61 -7.35 6.82
C HIS A 36 -4.84 -7.94 6.11
N LEU A 37 -4.79 -8.06 4.79
CA LEU A 37 -5.90 -8.59 3.99
C LEU A 37 -6.24 -10.03 4.36
N TYR A 38 -5.23 -10.87 4.63
CA TYR A 38 -5.44 -12.23 5.11
C TYR A 38 -6.17 -12.22 6.46
N TRP A 39 -5.69 -11.44 7.43
CA TRP A 39 -6.31 -11.32 8.75
C TRP A 39 -7.75 -10.83 8.65
N LEU A 40 -8.00 -9.76 7.90
CA LEU A 40 -9.33 -9.21 7.64
C LEU A 40 -10.26 -10.26 7.03
N THR A 41 -9.75 -11.09 6.11
CA THR A 41 -10.52 -12.19 5.53
C THR A 41 -10.90 -13.23 6.59
N THR A 42 -9.92 -13.71 7.38
CA THR A 42 -10.09 -14.87 8.28
C THR A 42 -10.79 -14.56 9.59
N ASP A 43 -10.67 -13.33 10.07
CA ASP A 43 -11.25 -12.92 11.35
C ASP A 43 -12.53 -12.11 11.11
N VAL A 44 -12.44 -10.99 10.39
CA VAL A 44 -13.59 -10.09 10.20
C VAL A 44 -14.62 -10.65 9.23
N VAL A 45 -14.21 -11.00 8.01
CA VAL A 45 -15.15 -11.43 6.96
C VAL A 45 -15.77 -12.79 7.32
N VAL A 46 -14.94 -13.76 7.72
CA VAL A 46 -15.42 -15.09 8.10
C VAL A 46 -16.32 -15.01 9.33
N ALA A 47 -15.92 -14.35 10.42
CA ALA A 47 -16.79 -14.28 11.61
C ALA A 47 -18.14 -13.63 11.31
N ARG A 48 -18.19 -12.64 10.39
CA ARG A 48 -19.45 -11.99 9.97
C ARG A 48 -20.33 -12.86 9.07
N LEU A 49 -19.76 -13.87 8.41
CA LEU A 49 -20.47 -14.80 7.53
C LEU A 49 -20.86 -16.12 8.21
N THR A 50 -20.02 -16.65 9.10
CA THR A 50 -20.21 -17.96 9.74
C THR A 50 -20.55 -17.87 11.22
N GLY A 51 -20.32 -16.71 11.86
CA GLY A 51 -20.46 -16.55 13.31
C GLY A 51 -19.25 -17.06 14.12
N ASP A 52 -18.26 -17.66 13.45
CA ASP A 52 -17.06 -18.23 14.07
C ASP A 52 -15.81 -17.53 13.51
N SER A 53 -14.90 -17.06 14.38
CA SER A 53 -13.56 -16.63 13.95
C SER A 53 -12.69 -17.86 13.72
N TRP A 54 -12.04 -17.94 12.56
CA TRP A 54 -11.09 -19.03 12.25
C TRP A 54 -9.67 -18.71 12.72
N PHE A 55 -9.41 -17.47 13.11
CA PHE A 55 -8.09 -17.00 13.52
C PHE A 55 -8.22 -15.84 14.50
N ASP A 56 -8.00 -16.13 15.78
CA ASP A 56 -8.02 -15.16 16.89
C ASP A 56 -6.57 -14.88 17.36
N PRO A 57 -5.87 -13.90 16.76
CA PRO A 57 -4.50 -13.58 17.12
C PRO A 57 -4.48 -12.86 18.48
N SER A 58 -4.35 -13.60 19.57
CA SER A 58 -4.18 -13.00 20.91
C SER A 58 -2.72 -12.66 21.25
N GLY A 59 -2.52 -11.58 22.01
CA GLY A 59 -1.24 -11.25 22.64
C GLY A 59 -0.22 -10.64 21.66
N VAL A 60 0.93 -11.30 21.47
CA VAL A 60 2.03 -10.73 20.66
C VAL A 60 1.66 -10.63 19.17
N LEU A 61 0.81 -11.54 18.67
CA LEU A 61 0.38 -11.52 17.27
C LEU A 61 -0.51 -10.32 16.96
N GLU A 62 -1.39 -9.94 17.87
CA GLU A 62 -2.22 -8.72 17.77
C GLU A 62 -1.34 -7.47 17.59
N VAL A 63 -0.34 -7.32 18.45
CA VAL A 63 0.60 -6.19 18.38
C VAL A 63 1.36 -6.17 17.06
N LEU A 64 1.77 -7.33 16.55
CA LEU A 64 2.45 -7.42 15.25
C LEU A 64 1.54 -7.03 14.09
N ILE A 65 0.25 -7.41 14.11
CA ILE A 65 -0.73 -7.03 13.09
C ILE A 65 -0.94 -5.52 13.10
N VAL A 66 -1.16 -4.93 14.28
CA VAL A 66 -1.31 -3.48 14.42
C VAL A 66 -0.08 -2.75 13.89
N VAL A 67 1.13 -3.21 14.22
CA VAL A 67 2.38 -2.62 13.70
C VAL A 67 2.46 -2.72 12.17
N VAL A 68 2.03 -3.85 11.58
CA VAL A 68 1.95 -4.03 10.14
C VAL A 68 0.97 -3.05 9.50
N ASP A 69 -0.20 -2.83 10.10
CA ASP A 69 -1.20 -1.88 9.60
C ASP A 69 -0.66 -0.44 9.61
N TYR A 70 0.12 -0.05 10.63
CA TYR A 70 0.80 1.25 10.62
C TYR A 70 1.79 1.44 9.47
N THR A 71 2.22 0.36 8.79
CA THR A 71 3.06 0.46 7.59
C THR A 71 2.27 0.76 6.31
N GLU A 72 0.94 0.73 6.36
CA GLU A 72 0.03 1.05 5.25
C GLU A 72 0.26 2.46 4.72
N ILE A 73 0.34 3.47 5.62
CA ILE A 73 0.59 4.86 5.22
C ILE A 73 1.91 5.01 4.45
N PRO A 74 3.07 4.54 4.97
CA PRO A 74 4.31 4.49 4.20
C PRO A 74 4.20 3.73 2.88
N ALA A 75 3.45 2.62 2.83
CA ALA A 75 3.25 1.82 1.64
C ALA A 75 2.46 2.58 0.56
N ILE A 76 1.33 3.20 0.91
CA ILE A 76 0.51 4.02 0.01
C ILE A 76 1.31 5.21 -0.52
N LEU A 77 2.07 5.89 0.34
CA LEU A 77 2.89 7.03 -0.07
C LEU A 77 4.03 6.58 -1.02
N GLY A 78 4.72 5.50 -0.67
CA GLY A 78 5.80 4.94 -1.48
C GLY A 78 5.33 4.50 -2.87
N THR A 79 4.22 3.77 -2.93
CA THR A 79 3.62 3.32 -4.20
C THR A 79 3.04 4.47 -5.01
N SER A 80 2.42 5.46 -4.35
CA SER A 80 1.97 6.69 -5.01
C SER A 80 3.14 7.43 -5.70
N LEU A 81 4.31 7.50 -5.06
CA LEU A 81 5.50 8.10 -5.67
C LEU A 81 5.96 7.36 -6.93
N ILE A 82 5.82 6.03 -6.99
CA ILE A 82 6.12 5.24 -8.19
C ILE A 82 5.23 5.68 -9.35
N TYR A 83 3.92 5.75 -9.13
CA TYR A 83 2.96 6.10 -10.18
C TYR A 83 3.00 7.59 -10.56
N VAL A 84 3.28 8.49 -9.62
CA VAL A 84 3.56 9.90 -9.90
C VAL A 84 4.83 10.03 -10.75
N ASN A 85 5.88 9.26 -10.43
CA ASN A 85 7.11 9.23 -11.23
C ASN A 85 6.85 8.70 -12.65
N GLU A 86 5.92 7.76 -12.85
CA GLU A 86 5.54 7.31 -14.18
C GLU A 86 4.76 8.37 -14.95
N LEU A 87 3.75 9.00 -14.33
CA LEU A 87 2.93 10.02 -14.98
C LEU A 87 3.72 11.26 -15.41
N ARG A 88 4.78 11.60 -14.69
CA ARG A 88 5.65 12.72 -15.09
C ARG A 88 6.50 12.37 -16.31
N ARG A 89 6.80 11.09 -16.54
CA ARG A 89 7.64 10.61 -17.66
C ARG A 89 6.82 10.37 -18.93
N GLY A 90 5.50 10.19 -18.81
CA GLY A 90 4.60 10.03 -19.94
C GLY A 90 3.15 9.86 -19.48
N ARG A 91 2.20 10.07 -20.40
CA ARG A 91 0.78 9.90 -20.10
C ARG A 91 0.38 8.44 -20.32
N HIS A 92 0.23 7.69 -19.23
CA HIS A 92 -0.36 6.37 -19.24
C HIS A 92 -1.63 6.36 -18.38
N TRP A 93 -2.66 5.63 -18.83
CA TRP A 93 -3.92 5.54 -18.08
C TRP A 93 -3.78 4.67 -16.83
N LYS A 94 -2.98 3.60 -16.89
CA LYS A 94 -2.83 2.64 -15.78
C LYS A 94 -2.33 3.29 -14.48
N PRO A 95 -1.29 4.15 -14.48
CA PRO A 95 -0.88 4.85 -13.26
C PRO A 95 -1.95 5.78 -12.70
N LEU A 96 -2.81 6.38 -13.54
CA LEU A 96 -3.93 7.18 -13.05
C LEU A 96 -4.95 6.29 -12.32
N LEU A 97 -5.29 5.13 -12.89
CA LEU A 97 -6.16 4.16 -12.23
C LEU A 97 -5.57 3.74 -10.88
N TYR A 98 -4.30 3.33 -10.86
CA TYR A 98 -3.66 2.87 -9.63
C TYR A 98 -3.51 3.96 -8.57
N LEU A 99 -3.30 5.22 -8.98
CA LEU A 99 -3.40 6.33 -8.04
C LEU A 99 -4.81 6.51 -7.49
N VAL A 100 -5.86 6.33 -8.29
CA VAL A 100 -7.24 6.37 -7.78
C VAL A 100 -7.48 5.25 -6.78
N LEU A 101 -7.05 4.01 -7.08
CA LEU A 101 -7.17 2.87 -6.18
C LEU A 101 -6.37 3.05 -4.88
N LEU A 102 -5.17 3.63 -4.94
CA LEU A 102 -4.38 3.97 -3.76
C LEU A 102 -5.02 5.09 -2.95
N ASN A 103 -5.61 6.08 -3.62
CA ASN A 103 -6.24 7.19 -2.91
C ASN A 103 -7.59 6.81 -2.29
N SER A 104 -8.27 5.76 -2.78
CA SER A 104 -9.44 5.23 -2.07
C SER A 104 -9.07 4.58 -0.74
N GLN A 105 -7.84 4.12 -0.54
CA GLN A 105 -7.41 3.51 0.73
C GLN A 105 -7.44 4.50 1.90
N TRP A 106 -7.23 5.80 1.63
CA TRP A 106 -7.44 6.82 2.66
C TRP A 106 -8.87 6.80 3.23
N LEU A 107 -9.87 6.51 2.39
CA LEU A 107 -11.26 6.39 2.86
C LEU A 107 -11.42 5.21 3.83
N HIS A 108 -10.76 4.09 3.54
CA HIS A 108 -10.71 2.94 4.45
C HIS A 108 -10.06 3.31 5.79
N ILE A 109 -8.86 3.90 5.76
CA ILE A 109 -8.14 4.34 6.98
C ILE A 109 -8.99 5.30 7.81
N PHE A 110 -9.63 6.28 7.16
CA PHE A 110 -10.50 7.23 7.85
C PHE A 110 -11.71 6.56 8.50
N TRP A 111 -12.33 5.56 7.85
CA TRP A 111 -13.46 4.84 8.43
C TRP A 111 -13.08 3.98 9.63
N ILE A 112 -11.99 3.22 9.56
CA ILE A 112 -11.52 2.44 10.72
C ILE A 112 -11.20 3.37 11.90
N THR A 113 -10.54 4.50 11.63
CA THR A 113 -10.21 5.48 12.67
C THR A 113 -11.47 6.05 13.34
N ASP A 114 -12.52 6.32 12.56
CA ASP A 114 -13.79 6.83 13.08
C ASP A 114 -14.51 5.79 13.97
N GLU A 115 -14.57 4.52 13.56
CA GLU A 115 -15.14 3.44 14.38
C GLU A 115 -14.40 3.30 15.72
N PHE A 116 -13.07 3.36 15.70
CA PHE A 116 -12.25 3.26 16.91
C PHE A 116 -12.44 4.47 17.84
N VAL A 117 -12.47 5.70 17.28
CA VAL A 117 -12.67 6.93 18.06
C VAL A 117 -14.07 6.99 18.66
N VAL A 118 -15.11 6.59 17.91
CA VAL A 118 -16.50 6.56 18.40
C VAL A 118 -16.71 5.49 19.46
N GLY A 119 -16.08 4.31 19.30
CA GLY A 119 -16.13 3.23 20.29
C GLY A 119 -15.45 3.60 21.61
N GLU A 120 -14.27 4.22 21.56
CA GLU A 120 -13.47 4.50 22.76
C GLU A 120 -13.86 5.82 23.47
N PHE A 121 -14.29 6.85 22.72
CA PHE A 121 -14.62 8.16 23.28
C PHE A 121 -16.12 8.48 23.35
N GLY A 122 -16.97 7.73 22.64
CA GLY A 122 -18.39 8.06 22.46
C GLY A 122 -19.38 7.26 23.32
N GLY A 123 -19.00 6.10 23.86
CA GLY A 123 -19.89 5.26 24.69
C GLY A 123 -21.19 4.82 24.01
N GLY A 124 -21.29 4.92 22.68
CA GLY A 124 -22.48 4.62 21.89
C GLY A 124 -22.22 3.53 20.85
N GLU A 125 -23.25 2.72 20.57
CA GLU A 125 -23.26 1.70 19.52
C GLU A 125 -22.72 2.26 18.20
N SER A 126 -21.88 1.47 17.52
CA SER A 126 -21.25 1.80 16.24
C SER A 126 -22.19 2.60 15.32
N SER A 127 -21.81 3.85 15.03
CA SER A 127 -22.66 4.79 14.29
C SER A 127 -22.68 4.55 12.78
N LEU A 128 -21.84 3.64 12.27
CA LEU A 128 -21.73 3.36 10.85
C LEU A 128 -22.62 2.18 10.44
N PRO A 129 -23.46 2.33 9.39
CA PRO A 129 -24.27 1.25 8.89
C PRO A 129 -23.43 0.04 8.45
N ALA A 130 -23.89 -1.19 8.74
CA ALA A 130 -23.18 -2.42 8.40
C ALA A 130 -22.82 -2.56 6.90
N TRP A 131 -23.57 -1.93 5.98
CA TRP A 131 -23.26 -1.92 4.55
C TRP A 131 -21.99 -1.12 4.22
N LEU A 132 -21.64 -0.14 5.04
CA LEU A 132 -20.45 0.70 4.87
C LEU A 132 -19.18 -0.09 5.19
N ALA A 133 -19.21 -0.95 6.21
CA ALA A 133 -18.11 -1.84 6.55
C ALA A 133 -17.75 -2.78 5.38
N TRP A 134 -18.76 -3.27 4.64
CA TRP A 134 -18.53 -4.07 3.43
C TRP A 134 -17.86 -3.28 2.30
N ILE A 135 -18.11 -1.97 2.21
CA ILE A 135 -17.43 -1.10 1.24
C ILE A 135 -15.99 -0.85 1.67
N ALA A 136 -15.73 -0.62 2.96
CA ALA A 136 -14.38 -0.49 3.49
C ALA A 136 -13.53 -1.74 3.17
N ILE A 137 -14.08 -2.93 3.44
CA ILE A 137 -13.45 -4.21 3.08
C ILE A 137 -13.18 -4.30 1.56
N LEU A 138 -14.16 -3.93 0.73
CA LEU A 138 -13.98 -3.97 -0.72
C LEU A 138 -12.84 -3.05 -1.18
N ILE A 139 -12.70 -1.88 -0.56
CA ILE A 139 -11.62 -0.93 -0.85
C ILE A 139 -10.25 -1.56 -0.58
N ASP A 140 -10.07 -2.32 0.50
CA ASP A 140 -8.80 -3.01 0.80
C ASP A 140 -8.43 -4.03 -0.28
N TYR A 141 -9.42 -4.78 -0.78
CA TYR A 141 -9.16 -5.72 -1.88
C TYR A 141 -8.76 -5.01 -3.18
N LEU A 142 -9.04 -3.71 -3.35
CA LEU A 142 -8.58 -2.94 -4.52
C LEU A 142 -7.07 -2.69 -4.50
N GLU A 143 -6.37 -2.97 -3.41
CA GLU A 143 -4.91 -2.88 -3.35
C GLU A 143 -4.22 -4.02 -4.10
N LEU A 144 -4.83 -5.21 -4.16
CA LEU A 144 -4.27 -6.39 -4.82
C LEU A 144 -3.71 -6.14 -6.24
N PRO A 145 -4.45 -5.50 -7.18
CA PRO A 145 -3.90 -5.20 -8.49
C PRO A 145 -2.70 -4.25 -8.45
N VAL A 146 -2.64 -3.36 -7.47
CA VAL A 146 -1.54 -2.40 -7.28
C VAL A 146 -0.31 -3.09 -6.66
N ILE A 147 -0.52 -3.99 -5.70
CA ILE A 147 0.52 -4.85 -5.12
C ILE A 147 1.20 -5.67 -6.21
N TYR A 148 0.39 -6.37 -7.02
CA TYR A 148 0.89 -7.19 -8.13
C TYR A 148 1.73 -6.38 -9.12
N ASP A 149 1.24 -5.20 -9.54
CA ASP A 149 1.95 -4.34 -10.48
C ASP A 149 3.26 -3.79 -9.88
N THR A 150 3.26 -3.42 -8.61
CA THR A 150 4.45 -2.93 -7.90
C THR A 150 5.54 -4.00 -7.81
N ILE A 151 5.17 -5.23 -7.44
CA ILE A 151 6.11 -6.37 -7.39
C ILE A 151 6.65 -6.68 -8.78
N LYS A 152 5.78 -6.71 -9.79
CA LYS A 152 6.19 -6.95 -11.18
C LYS A 152 7.23 -5.93 -11.64
N ARG A 153 7.04 -4.66 -11.27
CA ARG A 153 8.00 -3.57 -11.57
C ARG A 153 9.32 -3.79 -10.86
N PHE A 154 9.29 -4.14 -9.58
CA PHE A 154 10.50 -4.44 -8.80
C PHE A 154 11.32 -5.55 -9.46
N ILE A 155 10.67 -6.67 -9.79
CA ILE A 155 11.33 -7.81 -10.44
C ILE A 155 11.94 -7.37 -11.78
N THR A 156 11.19 -6.62 -12.59
CA THR A 156 11.66 -6.14 -13.90
C THR A 156 12.84 -5.18 -13.78
N SER A 157 12.80 -4.22 -12.84
CA SER A 157 13.90 -3.27 -12.64
C SER A 157 15.15 -3.96 -12.10
N TRP A 158 14.98 -4.88 -11.16
CA TRP A 158 16.08 -5.64 -10.57
C TRP A 158 16.80 -6.51 -11.59
N HIS A 159 16.06 -7.22 -12.45
CA HIS A 159 16.64 -8.00 -13.55
C HIS A 159 17.44 -7.12 -14.51
N THR A 160 16.93 -5.94 -14.87
CA THR A 160 17.59 -5.02 -15.80
C THR A 160 18.90 -4.50 -15.22
N GLU A 161 18.90 -4.04 -13.96
CA GLU A 161 20.07 -3.51 -13.27
C GLU A 161 21.16 -4.59 -13.08
N ARG A 162 20.75 -5.83 -12.79
CA ARG A 162 21.67 -6.97 -12.68
C ARG A 162 22.34 -7.29 -14.02
N LEU A 163 21.60 -7.28 -15.13
CA LEU A 163 22.15 -7.50 -16.47
C LEU A 163 23.15 -6.40 -16.85
N ASP A 164 22.80 -5.13 -16.60
CA ASP A 164 23.69 -3.99 -16.87
C ASP A 164 25.00 -4.05 -16.07
N THR A 165 24.94 -4.57 -14.85
CA THR A 165 26.12 -4.77 -14.00
C THR A 165 27.00 -5.89 -14.55
N PHE A 166 26.40 -7.03 -14.89
CA PHE A 166 27.09 -8.17 -15.48
C PHE A 166 27.84 -7.82 -16.77
N PHE A 167 27.19 -7.12 -17.70
CA PHE A 167 27.83 -6.71 -18.95
C PHE A 167 28.98 -5.73 -18.73
N ARG A 168 28.95 -4.88 -17.70
CA ARG A 168 30.03 -3.96 -17.37
C ARG A 168 31.25 -4.64 -16.76
N GLU A 169 31.04 -5.74 -16.05
CA GLU A 169 32.10 -6.49 -15.36
C GLU A 169 32.77 -7.53 -16.27
N GLU A 170 32.02 -8.18 -17.18
CA GLU A 170 32.58 -9.24 -18.04
C GLU A 170 33.10 -8.78 -19.41
N LEU A 171 32.61 -7.67 -19.97
CA LEU A 171 33.01 -7.20 -21.31
C LEU A 171 34.08 -6.09 -21.28
N ARG A 172 34.73 -5.88 -20.14
CA ARG A 172 35.77 -4.86 -19.93
C ARG A 172 37.09 -5.50 -19.56
#